data_AF-A0A3D1FA24-F1
#
_entry.id   AF-A0A3D1FA24-F1
#
_cell.length_a   1.000
_cell.length_b   1.000
_cell.length_c   1.000
_cell.angle_alpha   90.00
_cell.angle_beta   90.00
_cell.angle_gamma   90.00
#
_symmetry.space_group_name_H-M   'P 1'
#
loop_
_entity.id
_entity.type
_entity.pdbx_description
1 polymer ?
#
loop_
_entity_poly.entity_id
_entity_poly.type
_entity_poly.pdbx_seq_one_letter_code
_entity_poly.pdbx_strand_id
1 'polypeptide(L)'
;MYPEKIANWRKQARLKAFFPQIDLSYDKTVFTSTSYPQGRGFVGPLDWGVSLSWDVGDLIFSTEQTSIDVRSRLMVQLRDDILNEVTRLYFERKRLQLELSRSEGLNEKSKLEKELRLEELTAS
;
A
#
# COMPACT_ATOMS: atom_id res chain seq x y z
N MET A 1 -8.98 -5.54 -14.79
CA MET A 1 -8.72 -5.37 -13.34
C MET A 1 -8.32 -3.90 -13.11
N TYR A 2 -8.93 -3.08 -12.27
CA TYR A 2 -10.34 -2.63 -12.26
C TYR A 2 -10.32 -1.08 -12.33
N PRO A 3 -10.54 -0.47 -13.51
CA PRO A 3 -10.57 1.00 -13.65
C PRO A 3 -11.62 1.66 -12.75
N GLU A 4 -12.70 0.93 -12.44
CA GLU A 4 -13.78 1.38 -11.56
C GLU A 4 -13.33 1.60 -10.11
N LYS A 5 -12.40 0.79 -9.59
CA LYS A 5 -11.91 0.94 -8.21
C LYS A 5 -11.08 2.23 -8.05
N ILE A 6 -10.28 2.54 -9.07
CA ILE A 6 -9.49 3.78 -9.14
C ILE A 6 -10.42 4.98 -9.28
N ALA A 7 -11.45 4.88 -10.13
CA ALA A 7 -12.46 5.92 -10.26
C ALA A 7 -13.21 6.18 -8.95
N ASN A 8 -13.55 5.13 -8.19
CA ASN A 8 -14.19 5.25 -6.89
C ASN A 8 -13.28 5.92 -5.84
N TRP A 9 -11.99 5.57 -5.80
CA TRP A 9 -11.04 6.23 -4.90
C TRP A 9 -10.84 7.71 -5.25
N ARG A 10 -10.76 8.05 -6.54
CA ARG A 10 -10.73 9.46 -6.98
C ARG A 10 -11.99 10.22 -6.56
N LYS A 11 -13.17 9.59 -6.69
CA LYS A 11 -14.45 10.18 -6.28
C LYS A 11 -14.51 10.38 -4.76
N GLN A 12 -14.06 9.40 -3.98
CA GLN A 12 -14.03 9.49 -2.51
C GLN A 12 -13.04 10.55 -2.02
N ALA A 13 -11.85 10.63 -2.61
CA ALA A 13 -10.86 11.67 -2.28
C ALA A 13 -11.41 13.08 -2.57
N ARG A 14 -12.06 13.26 -3.73
CA ARG A 14 -12.71 14.54 -4.07
C ARG A 14 -13.86 14.89 -3.13
N LEU A 15 -14.58 13.89 -2.60
CA LEU A 15 -15.64 14.11 -1.63
C LEU A 15 -15.10 14.44 -0.23
N LYS A 16 -13.93 13.90 0.16
CA LYS A 16 -13.28 14.21 1.45
C LYS A 16 -13.02 15.70 1.61
N ALA A 17 -12.66 16.39 0.54
CA ALA A 17 -12.49 17.85 0.53
C ALA A 17 -13.79 18.64 0.79
N PHE A 18 -14.97 18.00 0.87
CA PHE A 18 -16.22 18.66 1.28
C PHE A 18 -16.64 18.36 2.73
N PHE A 19 -15.92 17.47 3.42
CA PHE A 19 -16.24 17.11 4.80
C PHE A 19 -15.22 17.74 5.76
N PRO A 20 -15.61 18.79 6.51
CA PRO A 20 -14.73 19.35 7.53
C PRO A 20 -14.52 18.35 8.67
N GLN A 21 -13.36 18.45 9.32
CA GLN A 21 -13.11 17.73 10.57
C GLN A 21 -13.78 18.49 11.72
N ILE A 22 -14.55 17.75 12.53
CA ILE A 22 -15.27 18.27 13.69
C ILE A 22 -14.62 17.69 14.92
N ASP A 23 -14.12 18.56 15.79
CA ASP A 23 -13.51 18.18 17.07
C ASP A 23 -14.33 18.78 18.22
N LEU A 24 -14.75 17.93 19.16
CA LEU A 24 -15.46 18.33 20.37
C LEU A 24 -14.49 18.21 21.55
N SER A 25 -14.14 19.34 22.17
CA SER A 25 -13.36 19.38 23.39
C SER A 25 -14.27 19.62 24.60
N TYR A 26 -13.93 18.97 25.71
CA TYR A 26 -14.63 19.12 26.98
C TYR A 26 -13.60 19.14 28.10
N ASP A 27 -13.49 20.28 28.78
CA ASP A 27 -12.49 20.53 29.79
C ASP A 27 -13.15 20.96 31.10
N LYS A 28 -12.55 20.52 32.23
CA LYS A 28 -12.99 20.88 33.57
C LYS A 28 -11.79 21.33 34.38
N THR A 29 -11.74 22.62 34.68
CA THR A 29 -10.67 23.20 35.48
C THR A 29 -10.97 23.03 36.97
N VAL A 30 -10.06 22.42 37.72
CA VAL A 30 -10.17 22.29 39.19
C VAL A 30 -8.98 22.98 39.84
N PHE A 31 -9.25 23.93 40.72
CA PHE A 31 -8.24 24.70 41.42
C PHE A 31 -8.17 24.26 42.89
N THR A 32 -7.00 23.89 43.36
CA THR A 32 -6.78 23.52 44.77
C THR A 32 -5.71 24.42 45.38
N SER A 33 -6.08 25.17 46.42
CA SER A 33 -5.11 25.99 47.17
C SER A 33 -4.61 25.24 48.40
N THR A 34 -3.28 25.19 48.58
CA THR A 34 -2.61 24.46 49.67
C THR A 34 -2.25 25.33 50.88
N SER A 35 -2.73 26.58 50.93
CA SER A 35 -2.27 27.57 51.91
C SER A 35 -2.91 27.48 53.32
N TYR A 36 -3.78 26.50 53.60
CA TYR A 36 -4.44 26.31 54.91
C TYR A 36 -4.50 24.82 55.31
N PRO A 37 -4.49 24.48 56.63
CA PRO A 37 -4.42 23.09 57.11
C PRO A 37 -5.63 22.22 56.74
N GLN A 38 -6.75 22.81 56.33
CA GLN A 38 -7.82 22.12 55.61
C GLN A 38 -7.93 22.72 54.20
N GLY A 39 -7.31 22.07 53.22
CA GLY A 39 -7.33 22.52 51.83
C GLY A 39 -8.76 22.66 51.29
N ARG A 40 -9.06 23.79 50.66
CA ARG A 40 -10.32 24.01 49.94
C ARG A 40 -10.09 23.86 48.45
N GLY A 41 -10.90 23.01 47.81
CA GLY A 41 -10.94 22.86 46.36
C GLY A 41 -12.08 23.71 45.77
N PHE A 42 -11.78 24.45 44.71
CA PHE A 42 -12.77 25.16 43.90
C PHE A 42 -12.86 24.49 42.54
N VAL A 43 -14.07 24.10 42.16
CA VAL A 43 -14.34 23.54 40.84
C VAL A 43 -14.74 24.71 39.94
N GLY A 44 -13.96 24.94 38.88
CA GLY A 44 -14.25 25.94 37.86
C GLY A 44 -15.41 25.53 36.96
N PRO A 45 -15.84 26.42 36.05
CA PRO A 45 -16.91 26.16 35.09
C PRO A 45 -16.61 24.95 34.20
N LEU A 46 -17.68 24.40 33.63
CA LEU A 46 -17.63 23.30 32.69
C LEU A 46 -17.52 23.88 31.29
N ASP A 47 -16.38 23.72 30.65
CA ASP A 47 -16.10 24.33 29.35
C ASP A 47 -16.19 23.25 28.26
N TRP A 48 -16.99 23.52 27.22
CA TRP A 48 -17.07 22.68 26.03
C TRP A 48 -16.86 23.54 24.79
N GLY A 49 -16.13 23.02 23.83
CA GLY A 49 -15.78 23.69 22.59
C GLY A 49 -16.02 22.79 21.39
N VAL A 50 -16.56 23.36 20.32
CA VAL A 50 -16.66 22.68 19.01
C VAL A 50 -15.74 23.41 18.05
N SER A 51 -14.77 22.68 17.50
CA SER A 51 -13.82 23.17 16.50
C SER A 51 -14.14 22.54 15.15
N LEU A 52 -14.14 23.37 14.11
CA LEU A 52 -14.32 22.95 12.73
C LEU A 52 -13.07 23.28 11.92
N SER A 53 -12.44 22.28 11.33
CA SER A 53 -11.25 22.44 10.48
C SER A 53 -11.57 22.01 9.05
N TRP A 54 -11.23 22.84 8.07
CA TRP A 54 -11.44 22.53 6.65
C TRP A 54 -10.21 22.86 5.81
N ASP A 55 -9.70 21.86 5.08
CA ASP A 55 -8.65 22.02 4.08
C ASP A 55 -9.27 22.18 2.68
N VAL A 56 -9.34 23.43 2.21
CA VAL A 56 -9.89 23.78 0.89
C VAL A 56 -8.83 23.73 -0.22
N GLY A 57 -7.55 23.55 0.14
CA GLY A 57 -6.44 23.52 -0.82
C GLY A 57 -6.43 22.25 -1.69
N ASP A 58 -6.84 21.13 -1.11
CA ASP A 58 -6.93 19.83 -1.78
C ASP A 58 -8.09 19.75 -2.80
N LEU A 59 -8.94 20.79 -2.87
CA LEU A 59 -10.03 20.93 -3.85
C LEU A 59 -9.52 21.33 -5.24
N ILE A 60 -8.43 22.09 -5.32
CA ILE A 60 -7.89 22.66 -6.57
C ILE A 60 -6.75 21.80 -7.12
N PHE A 61 -5.92 21.20 -6.25
CA PHE A 61 -4.84 20.29 -6.61
C PHE A 61 -4.87 19.08 -5.69
N SER A 62 -5.57 18.00 -6.06
CA SER A 62 -5.51 16.79 -5.24
C SER A 62 -4.17 16.09 -5.47
N THR A 63 -3.24 16.25 -4.54
CA THR A 63 -1.93 15.57 -4.54
C THR A 63 -2.11 14.04 -4.54
N GLU A 64 -3.26 13.58 -4.05
CA GLU A 64 -3.70 12.18 -4.08
C GLU A 64 -3.93 11.63 -5.51
N GLN A 65 -4.33 12.45 -6.49
CA GLN A 65 -4.45 11.97 -7.87
C GLN A 65 -3.09 11.57 -8.45
N THR A 66 -2.03 12.33 -8.15
CA THR A 66 -0.66 12.04 -8.58
C THR A 66 -0.13 10.76 -7.90
N SER A 67 -0.41 10.58 -6.60
CA SER A 67 0.02 9.39 -5.85
C SER A 67 -0.67 8.10 -6.32
N ILE A 68 -1.94 8.20 -6.75
CA ILE A 68 -2.73 7.08 -7.27
C ILE A 68 -2.25 6.67 -8.67
N ASP A 69 -1.96 7.64 -9.54
CA ASP A 69 -1.53 7.36 -10.91
C ASP A 69 -0.17 6.64 -10.93
N VAL A 70 0.78 7.10 -10.10
CA VAL A 70 2.09 6.45 -9.94
C VAL A 70 1.95 5.02 -9.42
N ARG A 71 1.10 4.79 -8.41
CA ARG A 71 0.87 3.43 -7.87
C ARG A 71 0.25 2.49 -8.89
N SER A 72 -0.71 2.97 -9.67
CA SER A 72 -1.32 2.16 -10.74
C SER A 72 -0.31 1.79 -11.83
N ARG A 73 0.55 2.74 -12.22
CA ARG A 73 1.62 2.51 -13.19
C ARG A 73 2.64 1.49 -12.69
N LEU A 74 3.09 1.60 -11.44
CA LEU A 74 4.03 0.66 -10.82
C LEU A 74 3.45 -0.77 -10.76
N MET A 75 2.16 -0.93 -10.46
CA MET A 75 1.51 -2.24 -10.44
C MET A 75 1.37 -2.87 -11.83
N VAL A 76 1.10 -2.05 -12.86
CA VAL A 76 1.09 -2.53 -14.24
C VAL A 76 2.48 -2.96 -14.68
N GLN A 77 3.51 -2.16 -14.38
CA GLN A 77 4.91 -2.50 -14.67
C GLN A 77 5.32 -3.81 -13.98
N LEU A 78 5.06 -3.94 -12.67
CA LEU A 78 5.35 -5.17 -11.94
C LEU A 78 4.63 -6.39 -12.54
N ARG A 79 3.38 -6.23 -12.96
CA ARG A 79 2.63 -7.30 -13.61
C ARG A 79 3.26 -7.70 -14.94
N ASP A 80 3.63 -6.73 -15.78
CA ASP A 80 4.27 -6.99 -17.06
C ASP A 80 5.64 -7.64 -16.88
N ASP A 81 6.41 -7.22 -15.87
CA ASP A 81 7.70 -7.81 -15.53
C ASP A 81 7.55 -9.27 -15.08
N ILE A 82 6.58 -9.57 -14.20
CA ILE A 82 6.28 -10.95 -13.78
C ILE A 82 5.84 -11.80 -14.97
N LEU A 83 4.97 -11.28 -15.84
CA LEU A 83 4.51 -12.00 -17.03
C LEU A 83 5.67 -12.31 -17.99
N ASN A 84 6.56 -11.34 -18.20
CA ASN A 84 7.75 -11.52 -19.03
C ASN A 84 8.69 -12.57 -18.43
N GLU A 85 8.94 -12.53 -17.12
CA GLU A 85 9.82 -13.49 -16.45
C GLU A 85 9.24 -14.91 -16.48
N VAL A 86 7.96 -15.08 -16.17
CA VAL A 86 7.29 -16.39 -16.27
C VAL A 86 7.32 -16.92 -17.70
N THR A 87 7.09 -16.06 -18.69
CA THR A 87 7.13 -16.44 -20.11
C THR A 87 8.54 -16.89 -20.51
N ARG A 88 9.57 -16.16 -20.08
CA ARG A 88 10.97 -16.50 -20.32
C ARG A 88 11.33 -17.84 -19.68
N LEU A 89 11.04 -18.04 -18.39
CA LEU A 89 11.31 -19.29 -17.66
C LEU A 89 10.60 -20.48 -18.31
N TYR A 90 9.34 -20.30 -18.75
CA TYR A 90 8.59 -21.33 -19.46
C TYR A 90 9.29 -21.78 -20.75
N PHE A 91 9.74 -20.83 -21.59
CA PHE A 91 10.42 -21.17 -22.84
C PHE A 91 11.83 -21.71 -22.62
N GLU A 92 12.54 -21.27 -21.57
CA GLU A 92 13.83 -21.82 -21.15
C GLU A 92 13.70 -23.30 -20.75
N ARG A 93 12.72 -23.60 -19.88
CA ARG A 93 12.36 -24.97 -19.50
C ARG A 93 12.03 -25.82 -20.72
N LYS A 94 11.19 -25.31 -21.62
CA LYS A 94 10.77 -26.05 -22.83
C LYS A 94 11.96 -26.35 -23.75
N ARG A 95 12.91 -25.43 -23.88
CA ARG A 95 14.13 -25.64 -24.67
C ARG A 95 15.02 -26.71 -24.03
N LEU A 96 15.23 -26.66 -22.71
CA LEU A 96 16.02 -27.67 -21.99
C LEU A 96 15.40 -29.06 -22.07
N GLN A 97 14.08 -29.18 -21.96
CA GLN A 97 13.37 -30.45 -22.15
C GLN A 97 13.58 -31.02 -23.56
N LEU A 98 13.53 -30.17 -24.59
CA LEU A 98 13.80 -30.60 -25.96
C LEU A 98 15.25 -31.03 -26.14
N GLU A 99 16.22 -30.30 -25.59
CA GLU A 99 17.64 -30.66 -25.63
C GLU A 99 17.92 -32.01 -24.96
N LEU A 100 17.30 -32.28 -23.80
CA LEU A 100 17.39 -33.55 -23.09
C LEU A 100 16.72 -34.69 -23.86
N SER A 101 15.59 -34.43 -24.54
CA SER A 101 14.93 -35.45 -25.37
C SER A 101 15.72 -35.81 -26.62
N ARG A 102 16.53 -34.89 -27.14
CA ARG A 102 17.34 -35.06 -28.35
C ARG A 102 18.77 -35.53 -28.04
N SER A 103 19.14 -35.68 -26.77
CA SER A 103 20.48 -36.04 -26.35
C SER A 103 20.76 -37.54 -26.50
N GLU A 104 20.66 -38.07 -27.72
CA GLU A 104 21.21 -39.39 -28.05
C GLU A 104 22.72 -39.22 -28.28
N GLY A 105 23.53 -39.35 -27.22
CA GLY A 105 25.00 -39.35 -27.30
C GLY A 105 25.75 -38.22 -26.59
N LEU A 106 25.08 -37.42 -25.74
CA LEU A 106 25.76 -36.41 -24.90
C LEU A 106 26.51 -37.07 -23.73
N ASN A 107 27.65 -36.48 -23.35
CA ASN A 107 28.43 -36.87 -22.18
C ASN A 107 27.54 -36.89 -20.93
N GLU A 108 27.59 -37.95 -20.13
CA GLU A 108 26.70 -38.20 -18.99
C GLU A 108 26.69 -37.04 -17.99
N LYS A 109 27.84 -36.38 -17.80
CA LYS A 109 27.97 -35.16 -17.00
C LYS A 109 27.14 -33.98 -17.52
N SER A 110 27.12 -33.77 -18.84
CA SER A 110 26.35 -32.67 -19.46
C SER A 110 24.84 -32.90 -19.41
N LYS A 111 24.42 -34.17 -19.33
CA LYS A 111 23.01 -34.54 -19.14
C LYS A 111 22.57 -34.23 -17.70
N LEU A 112 23.38 -34.64 -16.71
CA LEU A 112 23.13 -34.35 -15.29
C LEU A 112 23.06 -32.84 -14.99
N GLU A 113 23.95 -32.03 -15.57
CA GLU A 113 23.90 -30.56 -15.41
C GLU A 113 22.61 -29.97 -15.96
N LYS A 114 22.12 -30.46 -17.11
CA LYS A 114 20.86 -30.01 -17.72
C LYS A 114 19.63 -30.48 -16.94
N GLU A 115 19.67 -31.67 -16.35
CA GLU A 115 18.61 -32.18 -15.46
C GLU A 115 18.53 -31.35 -14.17
N LEU A 116 19.66 -31.03 -13.53
CA LEU A 116 19.71 -30.15 -12.37
C LEU A 116 19.16 -28.76 -12.67
N ARG A 117 19.49 -28.20 -13.84
CA ARG A 117 18.96 -26.91 -14.32
C ARG A 117 17.44 -26.95 -14.53
N LEU A 118 16.92 -28.08 -15.00
CA LEU A 118 15.48 -28.28 -15.20
C LEU A 118 14.73 -28.32 -13.85
N GLU A 119 15.32 -28.94 -12.83
CA GLU A 119 14.78 -28.95 -11.47
C GLU A 119 14.78 -27.55 -10.86
N GLU A 120 15.87 -26.79 -11.03
CA GLU A 120 15.98 -25.38 -10.59
C GLU A 120 14.86 -24.51 -11.19
N LEU A 121 14.60 -24.65 -12.50
CA LEU A 121 13.53 -23.92 -13.20
C LEU A 121 12.11 -24.40 -12.86
N THR A 122 11.97 -25.59 -12.27
CA THR A 122 10.67 -26.14 -11.85
C THR A 122 10.34 -25.76 -10.40
N ALA A 123 11.37 -25.48 -9.58
CA ALA A 123 11.23 -25.07 -8.19
C ALA A 123 11.04 -23.55 -7.99
N SER A 124 11.34 -22.75 -9.02
CA SER A 124 11.13 -21.29 -9.05
C SER A 124 9.69 -20.95 -9.44
#